data_AF-A0A9P6F556-F1
#
_entry.id   AF-A0A9P6F556-F1
#
_cell.length_a   1.000
_cell.length_b   1.000
_cell.length_c   1.000
_cell.angle_alpha   90.00
_cell.angle_beta   90.00
_cell.angle_gamma   90.00
#
_symmetry.space_group_name_H-M   'P 1'
#
loop_
_entity.id
_entity.type
_entity.pdbx_description
1 polymer ?
#
loop_
_entity_poly.entity_id
_entity_poly.type
_entity_poly.pdbx_seq_one_letter_code
_entity_poly.pdbx_strand_id
1 'polypeptide(L)'
;MAPFLAKPLESDPVDIVAKLKKIGRTRYTSDRKFHTDVFQAIGSLHDGHSLYAPYCYVAYLYAQPLSLYAPVIDGKQVLKVYKDDFKRGYEDCTVMKIDGKNAMARIKKYANTLYTSKDPNGRLNEALSSMLYSQAAETFVVNPGQFAIRNFLPDSPSVRYELKCATSTKVIVVEDKWIITPQFPWLFNDTASYINNVCLAQPAPPQTPTASAAFVHKRDPVSLSSERHHSIFTFNKRALFDRQQVQAAVAPPSPSPVDAPAPPPPSPPVYPEATKIGAGNCTVFYQLKDRPTIGVMVLFVTMIDFAEIDFMYQSLETLYQKGVTDIIIDVVGGDGGYANVASDVAQLFFPNKGPLDQILRVNFRSTPALQQLSAKVYNSTDGGYSQKGNMFSILGGGFYDSSRYLNLATNQTYADNSLFTDTVSQYRNGRQAVYTKLTSYKPATHPVHPNLTKYPWTNNPDRLRILTDGRCLSACAQAVYLLANQYNVKSYGVGGTYGEPLSKYQFAAGSATNNVIFNSYFALANMPSPIKDLPYQGVLSLAIGEIIAPGSTVPLEFDSDKYPTDFRLEFDPVNARSREALWTQVAEDAWN
;
A
#
# COMPACT_ATOMS: atom_id res chain seq x y z
N MET A 1 -20.35 -1.52 15.16
CA MET A 1 -19.12 -2.21 15.60
C MET A 1 -18.66 -3.12 14.47
N ALA A 2 -17.37 -3.19 14.15
CA ALA A 2 -16.81 -4.22 13.26
C ALA A 2 -16.93 -5.61 13.92
N PRO A 3 -16.95 -6.73 13.16
CA PRO A 3 -17.03 -8.05 13.76
C PRO A 3 -15.68 -8.49 14.36
N PHE A 4 -15.69 -9.56 15.16
CA PHE A 4 -14.46 -10.33 15.40
C PHE A 4 -14.10 -11.07 14.12
N LEU A 5 -12.82 -11.11 13.81
CA LEU A 5 -12.30 -11.69 12.58
C LEU A 5 -11.38 -12.86 12.93
N ALA A 6 -11.50 -13.95 12.18
CA ALA A 6 -10.61 -15.10 12.32
C ALA A 6 -9.23 -14.81 11.71
N LYS A 7 -8.22 -15.58 12.12
CA LYS A 7 -6.88 -15.51 11.53
C LYS A 7 -6.96 -15.72 9.99
N PRO A 8 -6.16 -14.99 9.20
CA PRO A 8 -5.08 -14.10 9.62
C PRO A 8 -5.53 -12.69 10.03
N LEU A 9 -6.79 -12.31 9.82
CA LEU A 9 -7.32 -10.97 10.11
C LEU A 9 -7.59 -10.75 11.61
N GLU A 10 -6.61 -10.94 12.49
CA GLU A 10 -6.83 -10.86 13.94
C GLU A 10 -6.81 -9.39 14.42
N SER A 11 -7.97 -8.73 14.35
CA SER A 11 -8.16 -7.31 14.71
C SER A 11 -9.32 -7.11 15.70
N ASP A 12 -9.15 -6.20 16.66
CA ASP A 12 -10.19 -5.88 17.64
C ASP A 12 -11.42 -5.23 16.98
N PRO A 13 -12.65 -5.60 17.39
CA PRO A 13 -13.86 -4.90 16.96
C PRO A 13 -13.80 -3.39 17.20
N VAL A 14 -14.04 -2.60 16.15
CA VAL A 14 -14.07 -1.14 16.24
C VAL A 14 -15.49 -0.60 16.16
N ASP A 15 -15.91 0.17 17.17
CA ASP A 15 -17.03 1.11 17.03
C ASP A 15 -16.50 2.53 16.87
N ILE A 16 -16.25 2.92 15.62
CA ILE A 16 -15.67 4.22 15.30
C ILE A 16 -16.57 5.38 15.72
N VAL A 17 -17.90 5.21 15.66
CA VAL A 17 -18.86 6.23 16.07
C VAL A 17 -18.79 6.44 17.58
N ALA A 18 -18.70 5.36 18.37
CA ALA A 18 -18.53 5.47 19.81
C ALA A 18 -17.19 6.12 20.18
N LYS A 19 -16.08 5.76 19.50
CA LYS A 19 -14.75 6.38 19.69
C LYS A 19 -14.80 7.89 19.41
N LEU A 20 -15.34 8.30 18.26
CA LEU A 20 -15.46 9.72 17.90
C LEU A 20 -16.39 10.49 18.84
N LYS A 21 -17.50 9.90 19.29
CA LYS A 21 -18.38 10.51 20.32
C LYS A 21 -17.66 10.71 21.64
N LYS A 22 -16.81 9.75 22.06
CA LYS A 22 -15.98 9.89 23.26
C LYS A 22 -14.99 11.04 23.10
N ILE A 23 -14.26 11.08 21.99
CA ILE A 23 -13.31 12.15 21.67
C ILE A 23 -14.01 13.52 21.73
N GLY A 24 -15.18 13.67 21.10
CA GLY A 24 -15.94 14.93 21.12
C GLY A 24 -16.45 15.38 22.50
N ARG A 25 -16.43 14.51 23.51
CA ARG A 25 -16.78 14.84 24.91
C ARG A 25 -15.56 15.00 25.81
N THR A 26 -14.39 14.58 25.35
CA THR A 26 -13.14 14.66 26.12
C THR A 26 -12.64 16.11 26.13
N ARG A 27 -12.33 16.63 27.31
CA ARG A 27 -11.62 17.90 27.45
C ARG A 27 -10.12 17.65 27.30
N TYR A 28 -9.54 18.20 26.25
CA TYR A 28 -8.11 18.05 25.96
C TYR A 28 -7.30 19.20 26.54
N THR A 29 -6.16 18.88 27.14
CA THR A 29 -5.18 19.86 27.65
C THR A 29 -4.16 20.28 26.58
N SER A 30 -4.18 19.62 25.42
CA SER A 30 -3.29 19.86 24.30
C SER A 30 -3.99 19.50 23.00
N ASP A 31 -3.88 20.38 22.00
CA ASP A 31 -4.37 20.16 20.65
C ASP A 31 -3.75 18.89 20.02
N ARG A 32 -2.44 18.67 20.21
CA ARG A 32 -1.74 17.45 19.79
C ARG A 32 -2.43 16.19 20.30
N LYS A 33 -2.86 16.18 21.57
CA LYS A 33 -3.49 15.01 22.17
C LYS A 33 -4.84 14.73 21.51
N PHE A 34 -5.62 15.76 21.21
CA PHE A 34 -6.87 15.62 20.47
C PHE A 34 -6.62 14.99 19.10
N HIS A 35 -5.70 15.55 18.32
CA HIS A 35 -5.37 15.04 16.98
C HIS A 35 -4.79 13.61 17.01
N THR A 36 -4.00 13.28 18.03
CA THR A 36 -3.47 11.93 18.23
C THR A 36 -4.59 10.94 18.51
N ASP A 37 -5.54 11.27 19.39
CA ASP A 37 -6.68 10.40 19.70
C ASP A 37 -7.58 10.21 18.46
N VAL A 38 -7.78 11.24 17.61
CA VAL A 38 -8.52 11.10 16.33
C VAL A 38 -7.75 10.21 15.36
N PHE A 39 -6.44 10.42 15.19
CA PHE A 39 -5.61 9.57 14.34
C PHE A 39 -5.66 8.11 14.77
N GLN A 40 -5.50 7.83 16.06
CA GLN A 40 -5.57 6.47 16.61
C GLN A 40 -6.98 5.86 16.45
N ALA A 41 -8.04 6.67 16.57
CA ALA A 41 -9.39 6.19 16.35
C ALA A 41 -9.61 5.76 14.89
N ILE A 42 -9.26 6.61 13.92
CA ILE A 42 -9.36 6.27 12.50
C ILE A 42 -8.41 5.10 12.16
N GLY A 43 -7.16 5.17 12.60
CA GLY A 43 -6.15 4.15 12.33
C GLY A 43 -6.47 2.78 12.92
N SER A 44 -7.29 2.72 13.98
CA SER A 44 -7.76 1.45 14.53
C SER A 44 -8.68 0.68 13.59
N LEU A 45 -9.18 1.29 12.50
CA LEU A 45 -9.92 0.58 11.45
C LEU A 45 -9.02 -0.40 10.68
N HIS A 46 -7.70 -0.27 10.80
CA HIS A 46 -6.73 -1.20 10.21
C HIS A 46 -6.98 -1.39 8.70
N ASP A 47 -7.16 -0.27 8.02
CA ASP A 47 -7.45 -0.14 6.59
C ASP A 47 -6.61 1.04 6.08
N GLY A 48 -5.73 0.79 5.11
CA GLY A 48 -4.84 1.83 4.59
C GLY A 48 -5.55 2.93 3.82
N HIS A 49 -6.82 2.77 3.45
CA HIS A 49 -7.67 3.86 2.94
C HIS A 49 -8.24 4.74 4.05
N SER A 50 -8.20 4.28 5.30
CA SER A 50 -8.71 4.98 6.47
C SER A 50 -7.58 5.73 7.20
N LEU A 51 -7.41 7.00 6.86
CA LEU A 51 -6.32 7.84 7.38
C LEU A 51 -6.84 9.19 7.86
N TYR A 52 -6.34 9.63 9.02
CA TYR A 52 -6.44 11.02 9.47
C TYR A 52 -5.05 11.62 9.63
N ALA A 53 -4.69 12.54 8.74
CA ALA A 53 -3.39 13.15 8.66
C ALA A 53 -3.50 14.67 8.83
N PRO A 54 -3.52 15.19 10.06
CA PRO A 54 -3.46 16.62 10.30
C PRO A 54 -2.03 17.11 10.04
N TYR A 55 -1.83 17.97 9.05
CA TYR A 55 -0.50 18.38 8.59
C TYR A 55 0.35 18.98 9.71
N CYS A 56 -0.29 19.68 10.64
CA CYS A 56 0.31 20.19 11.88
C CYS A 56 1.10 19.16 12.70
N TYR A 57 0.81 17.86 12.54
CA TYR A 57 1.46 16.78 13.32
C TYR A 57 2.09 15.68 12.47
N VAL A 58 1.98 15.77 11.14
CA VAL A 58 2.61 14.84 10.18
C VAL A 58 3.57 15.53 9.21
N ALA A 59 3.89 16.80 9.46
CA ALA A 59 4.80 17.61 8.64
C ALA A 59 6.25 17.10 8.57
N TYR A 60 6.64 16.17 9.46
CA TYR A 60 8.01 15.70 9.61
C TYR A 60 8.07 14.18 9.56
N LEU A 61 9.21 13.68 9.09
CA LEU A 61 9.63 12.30 9.30
C LEU A 61 10.62 12.25 10.46
N TYR A 62 10.51 11.17 11.22
CA TYR A 62 11.42 10.82 12.29
C TYR A 62 12.06 9.49 11.92
N ALA A 63 13.37 9.51 11.66
CA ALA A 63 14.14 8.33 11.28
C ALA A 63 15.09 7.89 12.39
N GLN A 64 15.20 6.59 12.60
CA GLN A 64 16.23 5.94 13.40
C GLN A 64 17.35 5.42 12.49
N PRO A 65 18.63 5.54 12.91
CA PRO A 65 19.75 5.02 12.11
C PRO A 65 19.75 3.49 11.95
N LEU A 66 19.14 2.78 12.91
CA LEU A 66 19.01 1.33 12.87
C LEU A 66 17.66 0.91 12.29
N SER A 67 17.72 0.18 11.19
CA SER A 67 16.58 -0.56 10.65
C SER A 67 16.66 -2.02 11.08
N LEU A 68 15.51 -2.67 11.31
CA LEU A 68 15.44 -3.99 11.96
C LEU A 68 14.68 -4.99 11.11
N TYR A 69 15.05 -6.27 11.21
CA TYR A 69 14.32 -7.39 10.59
C TYR A 69 14.22 -8.56 11.57
N ALA A 70 13.35 -9.53 11.27
CA ALA A 70 13.01 -10.63 12.16
C ALA A 70 13.21 -12.01 11.52
N PRO A 71 14.47 -12.42 11.25
CA PRO A 71 14.73 -13.70 10.64
C PRO A 71 14.47 -14.85 11.62
N VAL A 72 14.22 -16.03 11.07
CA VAL A 72 14.21 -17.31 11.78
C VAL A 72 15.58 -17.97 11.58
N ILE A 73 16.21 -18.33 12.69
CA ILE A 73 17.51 -19.00 12.73
C ILE A 73 17.35 -20.19 13.66
N ASP A 74 17.63 -21.40 13.16
CA ASP A 74 17.48 -22.66 13.90
C ASP A 74 16.08 -22.82 14.52
N GLY A 75 15.02 -22.51 13.75
CA GLY A 75 13.63 -22.59 14.21
C GLY A 75 13.24 -21.54 15.24
N LYS A 76 14.06 -20.50 15.46
CA LYS A 76 13.76 -19.41 16.39
C LYS A 76 13.75 -18.06 15.69
N GLN A 77 12.62 -17.35 15.80
CA GLN A 77 12.53 -15.97 15.35
C GLN A 77 13.27 -15.02 16.30
N VAL A 78 14.22 -14.27 15.76
CA VAL A 78 15.02 -13.29 16.51
C VAL A 78 14.92 -11.92 15.86
N LEU A 79 15.06 -10.84 16.61
CA LEU A 79 15.13 -9.49 16.04
C LEU A 79 16.60 -9.11 15.84
N LYS A 80 16.97 -8.70 14.62
CA LYS A 80 18.34 -8.32 14.27
C LYS A 80 18.38 -6.97 13.58
N VAL A 81 19.52 -6.31 13.65
CA VAL A 81 19.77 -5.08 12.89
C VAL A 81 19.90 -5.46 11.41
N TYR A 82 19.01 -4.91 10.60
CA TYR A 82 19.06 -5.06 9.15
C TYR A 82 20.11 -4.11 8.56
N LYS A 83 20.09 -2.82 8.92
CA LYS A 83 21.03 -1.83 8.41
C LYS A 83 21.35 -0.81 9.49
N ASP A 84 22.60 -0.39 9.58
CA ASP A 84 23.02 0.77 10.35
C ASP A 84 23.48 1.90 9.42
N ASP A 85 22.67 2.95 9.29
CA ASP A 85 22.98 4.09 8.42
C ASP A 85 24.22 4.88 8.88
N PHE A 86 24.63 4.75 10.15
CA PHE A 86 25.87 5.33 10.66
C PHE A 86 27.11 4.45 10.43
N LYS A 87 26.94 3.26 9.84
CA LYS A 87 28.05 2.36 9.46
C LYS A 87 28.96 1.98 10.63
N ARG A 88 28.39 1.75 11.82
CA ARG A 88 29.13 1.36 13.03
C ARG A 88 29.42 -0.14 13.10
N GLY A 89 28.96 -0.92 12.11
CA GLY A 89 29.17 -2.37 12.02
C GLY A 89 28.19 -3.19 12.88
N TYR A 90 26.95 -2.71 13.03
CA TYR A 90 25.93 -3.38 13.84
C TYR A 90 25.03 -4.32 13.05
N GLU A 91 25.22 -4.43 11.73
CA GLU A 91 24.50 -5.37 10.88
C GLU A 91 24.52 -6.79 11.48
N ASP A 92 23.34 -7.42 11.52
CA ASP A 92 23.12 -8.75 12.07
C ASP A 92 23.45 -8.93 13.55
N CYS A 93 23.68 -7.85 14.31
CA CYS A 93 23.63 -7.93 15.75
C CYS A 93 22.19 -8.23 16.22
N THR A 94 22.05 -9.11 17.20
CA THR A 94 20.75 -9.42 17.81
C THR A 94 20.30 -8.26 18.69
N VAL A 95 19.08 -7.77 18.50
CA VAL A 95 18.49 -6.73 19.33
C VAL A 95 17.77 -7.42 20.50
N MET A 96 18.37 -7.33 21.68
CA MET A 96 17.85 -7.98 22.89
C MET A 96 16.73 -7.16 23.52
N LYS A 97 16.95 -5.85 23.65
CA LYS A 97 15.98 -4.91 24.22
C LYS A 97 15.89 -3.61 23.44
N ILE A 98 14.70 -3.01 23.50
CA ILE A 98 14.38 -1.67 23.04
C ILE A 98 13.70 -0.95 24.21
N ASP A 99 14.27 0.17 24.64
CA ASP A 99 13.82 0.97 25.79
C ASP A 99 13.63 0.11 27.06
N GLY A 100 14.59 -0.79 27.30
CA GLY A 100 14.60 -1.70 28.46
C GLY A 100 13.60 -2.85 28.39
N LYS A 101 12.83 -3.00 27.30
CA LYS A 101 11.84 -4.07 27.11
C LYS A 101 12.32 -5.07 26.07
N ASN A 102 11.86 -6.32 26.14
CA ASN A 102 12.14 -7.34 25.11
C ASN A 102 11.87 -6.76 23.71
N ALA A 103 12.87 -6.84 22.82
CA ALA A 103 12.82 -6.12 21.56
C ALA A 103 11.71 -6.61 20.63
N MET A 104 11.56 -7.94 20.46
CA MET A 104 10.52 -8.52 19.61
C MET A 104 9.12 -8.14 20.11
N ALA A 105 8.87 -8.26 21.41
CA ALA A 105 7.59 -7.85 22.00
C ALA A 105 7.33 -6.35 21.81
N ARG A 106 8.36 -5.51 21.92
CA ARG A 106 8.26 -4.06 21.69
C ARG A 106 7.91 -3.71 20.25
N ILE A 107 8.49 -4.40 19.27
CA ILE A 107 8.16 -4.23 17.84
C ILE A 107 6.74 -4.71 17.55
N LYS A 108 6.34 -5.90 18.00
CA LYS A 108 4.96 -6.38 17.80
C LYS A 108 3.93 -5.44 18.41
N LYS A 109 4.20 -4.91 19.60
CA LYS A 109 3.35 -3.88 20.22
C LYS A 109 3.26 -2.61 19.37
N TYR A 110 4.36 -2.17 18.76
CA TYR A 110 4.35 -1.03 17.85
C TYR A 110 3.59 -1.36 16.54
N ALA A 111 3.85 -2.51 15.94
CA ALA A 111 3.17 -2.99 14.73
C ALA A 111 1.64 -2.98 14.92
N ASN A 112 1.14 -3.40 16.09
CA ASN A 112 -0.29 -3.37 16.39
C ASN A 112 -0.92 -1.96 16.38
N THR A 113 -0.11 -0.89 16.46
CA THR A 113 -0.60 0.50 16.32
C THR A 113 -0.69 0.97 14.88
N LEU A 114 -0.12 0.22 13.93
CA LEU A 114 -0.15 0.59 12.52
C LEU A 114 -1.55 0.41 11.93
N TYR A 115 -1.95 1.37 11.10
CA TYR A 115 -3.30 1.45 10.55
C TYR A 115 -3.50 0.65 9.27
N THR A 116 -2.46 0.02 8.73
CA THR A 116 -2.47 -0.43 7.34
C THR A 116 -3.08 -1.81 7.13
N SER A 117 -3.09 -2.72 8.11
CA SER A 117 -3.67 -4.08 7.93
C SER A 117 -4.44 -4.59 9.13
N LYS A 118 -5.54 -5.31 8.87
CA LYS A 118 -6.26 -6.13 9.87
C LYS A 118 -5.46 -7.33 10.34
N ASP A 119 -4.51 -7.78 9.53
CA ASP A 119 -3.59 -8.85 9.89
C ASP A 119 -2.40 -8.30 10.72
N PRO A 120 -2.21 -8.74 11.98
CA PRO A 120 -1.04 -8.35 12.78
C PRO A 120 0.30 -8.76 12.17
N ASN A 121 0.38 -9.85 11.40
CA ASN A 121 1.60 -10.28 10.72
C ASN A 121 1.92 -9.42 9.50
N GLY A 122 0.91 -8.98 8.74
CA GLY A 122 1.08 -7.94 7.73
C GLY A 122 1.59 -6.62 8.34
N ARG A 123 1.06 -6.21 9.50
CA ARG A 123 1.57 -5.04 10.25
C ARG A 123 2.99 -5.24 10.78
N LEU A 124 3.37 -6.46 11.16
CA LEU A 124 4.75 -6.74 11.58
C LEU A 124 5.72 -6.57 10.40
N ASN A 125 5.35 -7.03 9.21
CA ASN A 125 6.12 -6.81 7.98
C ASN A 125 6.22 -5.32 7.62
N GLU A 126 5.18 -4.52 7.88
CA GLU A 126 5.24 -3.06 7.74
C GLU A 126 6.19 -2.39 8.73
N ALA A 127 6.22 -2.86 9.97
CA ALA A 127 7.07 -2.30 11.01
C ALA A 127 8.56 -2.55 10.74
N LEU A 128 8.89 -3.67 10.10
CA LEU A 128 10.25 -4.16 9.88
C LEU A 128 10.78 -3.81 8.48
N SER A 129 12.08 -3.97 8.33
CA SER A 129 12.79 -3.77 7.08
C SER A 129 12.45 -4.84 6.05
N SER A 130 12.39 -4.42 4.79
CA SER A 130 12.21 -5.28 3.62
C SER A 130 12.92 -4.67 2.41
N MET A 131 13.05 -5.42 1.32
CA MET A 131 13.51 -4.88 0.04
C MET A 131 12.33 -4.48 -0.83
N LEU A 132 12.41 -3.34 -1.49
CA LEU A 132 11.41 -2.91 -2.47
C LEU A 132 12.08 -2.43 -3.76
N TYR A 133 11.46 -2.68 -4.91
CA TYR A 133 12.00 -2.21 -6.19
C TYR A 133 11.89 -0.69 -6.31
N SER A 134 13.02 0.00 -6.50
CA SER A 134 13.08 1.43 -6.77
C SER A 134 13.23 1.67 -8.27
N GLN A 135 12.29 2.40 -8.87
CA GLN A 135 12.42 2.82 -10.27
C GLN A 135 13.61 3.76 -10.46
N ALA A 136 13.81 4.72 -9.56
CA ALA A 136 14.89 5.70 -9.66
C ALA A 136 16.28 5.06 -9.59
N ALA A 137 16.43 4.00 -8.79
CA ALA A 137 17.69 3.25 -8.69
C ALA A 137 17.72 2.02 -9.63
N GLU A 138 16.63 1.75 -10.34
CA GLU A 138 16.42 0.56 -11.18
C GLU A 138 16.75 -0.79 -10.52
N THR A 139 16.65 -0.86 -9.20
CA THR A 139 17.06 -2.02 -8.40
C THR A 139 16.28 -2.11 -7.08
N PHE A 140 16.42 -3.22 -6.37
CA PHE A 140 15.87 -3.38 -5.04
C PHE A 140 16.66 -2.55 -4.02
N VAL A 141 15.95 -1.70 -3.28
CA VAL A 141 16.51 -0.89 -2.21
C VAL A 141 15.91 -1.30 -0.87
N VAL A 142 16.66 -1.03 0.20
CA VAL A 142 16.19 -1.25 1.56
C VAL A 142 15.07 -0.28 1.88
N ASN A 143 13.92 -0.81 2.29
CA ASN A 143 12.88 -0.07 2.98
C ASN A 143 13.00 -0.36 4.48
N PRO A 144 13.40 0.62 5.32
CA PRO A 144 13.69 0.41 6.75
C PRO A 144 12.52 -0.03 7.63
N GLY A 145 11.28 0.12 7.16
CA GLY A 145 10.07 -0.20 7.93
C GLY A 145 9.58 0.95 8.81
N GLN A 146 8.32 0.88 9.24
CA GLN A 146 7.67 1.96 9.98
C GLN A 146 8.17 2.09 11.42
N PHE A 147 8.83 1.07 11.99
CA PHE A 147 9.45 1.25 13.30
C PHE A 147 10.60 2.26 13.25
N ALA A 148 11.43 2.16 12.20
CA ALA A 148 12.58 3.01 11.97
C ALA A 148 12.20 4.37 11.37
N ILE A 149 11.11 4.47 10.60
CA ILE A 149 10.61 5.74 10.05
C ILE A 149 9.17 6.00 10.47
N ARG A 150 8.95 7.12 11.15
CA ARG A 150 7.63 7.51 11.63
C ARG A 150 7.21 8.85 11.07
N ASN A 151 5.94 8.97 10.71
CA ASN A 151 5.30 10.23 10.32
C ASN A 151 4.72 10.98 11.52
N PHE A 152 4.67 10.33 12.68
CA PHE A 152 4.16 10.90 13.92
C PHE A 152 5.29 11.09 14.91
N LEU A 153 5.23 12.22 15.62
CA LEU A 153 6.17 12.57 16.67
C LEU A 153 6.27 11.42 17.69
N PRO A 154 7.45 10.77 17.82
CA PRO A 154 7.67 9.70 18.77
C PRO A 154 7.46 10.15 20.21
N ASP A 155 7.12 9.20 21.09
CA ASP A 155 6.89 9.48 22.51
C ASP A 155 8.18 9.83 23.28
N SER A 156 9.35 9.52 22.70
CA SER A 156 10.67 9.72 23.29
C SER A 156 11.62 10.37 22.26
N PRO A 157 12.53 11.27 22.67
CA PRO A 157 13.51 11.91 21.78
C PRO A 157 14.59 10.95 21.24
N SER A 158 14.75 9.78 21.87
CA SER A 158 15.71 8.74 21.48
C SER A 158 15.09 7.34 21.61
N VAL A 159 15.74 6.35 21.00
CA VAL A 159 15.47 4.93 21.22
C VAL A 159 16.74 4.26 21.74
N ARG A 160 16.61 3.52 22.83
CA ARG A 160 17.75 2.80 23.44
C ARG A 160 17.72 1.32 23.07
N TYR A 161 18.75 0.84 22.38
CA TYR A 161 18.94 -0.54 21.97
C TYR A 161 19.99 -1.24 22.86
N GLU A 162 19.71 -2.48 23.24
CA GLU A 162 20.71 -3.42 23.80
C GLU A 162 21.01 -4.48 22.74
N LEU A 163 22.22 -4.44 22.18
CA LEU A 163 22.65 -5.27 21.05
C LEU A 163 23.63 -6.36 21.51
N LYS A 164 23.52 -7.54 20.90
CA LYS A 164 24.45 -8.66 21.04
C LYS A 164 24.98 -9.06 19.67
N CYS A 165 26.23 -8.70 19.40
CA CYS A 165 26.92 -8.99 18.14
C CYS A 165 27.74 -10.28 18.26
N ALA A 166 27.90 -11.04 17.17
CA ALA A 166 28.69 -12.29 17.18
C ALA A 166 30.15 -12.06 17.57
N THR A 167 30.70 -10.91 17.19
CA THR A 167 32.08 -10.48 17.45
C THR A 167 32.33 -9.99 18.87
N SER A 168 31.28 -9.83 19.70
CA SER A 168 31.41 -9.26 21.05
C SER A 168 30.78 -10.14 22.12
N THR A 169 31.52 -10.38 23.20
CA THR A 169 31.01 -11.07 24.39
C THR A 169 30.13 -10.16 25.27
N LYS A 170 30.30 -8.84 25.17
CA LYS A 170 29.54 -7.84 25.93
C LYS A 170 28.24 -7.45 25.21
N VAL A 171 27.26 -6.95 25.98
CA VAL A 171 26.08 -6.28 25.43
C VAL A 171 26.47 -4.84 25.10
N ILE A 172 26.23 -4.42 23.86
CA ILE A 172 26.46 -3.05 23.40
C ILE A 172 25.17 -2.26 23.63
N VAL A 173 25.28 -1.10 24.27
CA VAL A 173 24.15 -0.19 24.48
C VAL A 173 24.28 0.97 23.51
N VAL A 174 23.26 1.18 22.69
CA VAL A 174 23.18 2.26 21.72
C VAL A 174 21.96 3.11 22.05
N GLU A 175 22.11 4.43 22.12
CA GLU A 175 20.99 5.34 22.28
C GLU A 175 21.00 6.36 21.14
N ASP A 176 20.10 6.16 20.18
CA ASP A 176 20.05 6.98 18.97
C ASP A 176 18.88 7.96 19.03
N LYS A 177 19.19 9.25 18.82
CA LYS A 177 18.18 10.30 18.65
C LYS A 177 17.48 10.15 17.30
N TRP A 178 16.23 10.60 17.23
CA TRP A 178 15.52 10.67 15.95
C TRP A 178 16.15 11.73 15.05
N ILE A 179 16.46 11.35 13.81
CA ILE A 179 16.78 12.27 12.73
C ILE A 179 15.46 12.83 12.20
N ILE A 180 15.30 14.15 12.25
CA ILE A 180 14.05 14.82 11.88
C ILE A 180 14.22 15.47 10.51
N THR A 181 13.31 15.17 9.59
CA THR A 181 13.33 15.76 8.24
C THR A 181 11.96 16.35 7.92
N PRO A 182 11.87 17.62 7.51
CA PRO A 182 10.60 18.18 7.05
C PRO A 182 10.14 17.48 5.77
N GLN A 183 8.85 17.16 5.69
CA GLN A 183 8.21 16.59 4.50
C GLN A 183 7.82 17.68 3.49
N PHE A 184 7.67 18.92 3.96
CA PHE A 184 7.26 20.06 3.16
C PHE A 184 8.25 21.21 3.35
N PRO A 185 8.48 22.06 2.33
CA PRO A 185 9.39 23.20 2.41
C PRO A 185 8.78 24.39 3.19
N TRP A 186 7.97 24.11 4.22
CA TRP A 186 7.31 25.15 4.99
C TRP A 186 8.33 25.88 5.87
N LEU A 187 8.41 27.19 5.67
CA LEU A 187 9.25 28.07 6.47
C LEU A 187 8.50 28.47 7.73
N PHE A 188 9.12 28.30 8.88
CA PHE A 188 8.62 28.79 10.17
C PHE A 188 9.83 29.08 11.06
N ASN A 189 9.75 30.15 11.84
CA ASN A 189 10.81 30.56 12.77
C ASN A 189 10.32 30.61 14.22
N ASP A 190 9.01 30.44 14.43
CA ASP A 190 8.35 30.47 15.72
C ASP A 190 7.03 29.66 15.65
N THR A 191 6.34 29.53 16.79
CA THR A 191 5.07 28.81 16.88
C THR A 191 3.97 29.45 16.05
N ALA A 192 3.92 30.79 15.97
CA ALA A 192 2.86 31.50 15.26
C ALA A 192 2.96 31.27 13.74
N SER A 193 4.15 31.43 13.17
CA SER A 193 4.47 31.12 11.78
C SER A 193 4.29 29.65 11.47
N TYR A 194 4.58 28.73 12.41
CA TYR A 194 4.27 27.31 12.23
C TYR A 194 2.76 27.08 12.09
N ILE A 195 1.97 27.57 13.04
CA ILE A 195 0.51 27.42 12.99
C ILE A 195 -0.05 28.00 11.69
N ASN A 196 0.38 29.21 11.32
CA ASN A 196 -0.11 29.89 10.14
C ASN A 196 0.34 29.20 8.85
N ASN A 197 1.58 28.73 8.73
CA ASN A 197 2.11 28.23 7.45
C ASN A 197 1.90 26.72 7.26
N VAL A 198 1.70 25.98 8.35
CA VAL A 198 1.65 24.50 8.36
C VAL A 198 0.29 23.97 8.80
N CYS A 199 -0.28 24.53 9.88
CA CYS A 199 -1.44 23.94 10.52
C CYS A 199 -2.76 24.44 9.94
N LEU A 200 -2.88 25.74 9.63
CA LEU A 200 -4.13 26.33 9.16
C LEU A 200 -4.32 26.16 7.64
N ALA A 201 -5.57 26.00 7.23
CA ALA A 201 -5.93 26.01 5.82
C ALA A 201 -5.54 27.36 5.21
N GLN A 202 -4.68 27.33 4.19
CA GLN A 202 -4.31 28.55 3.46
C GLN A 202 -5.49 28.99 2.59
N PRO A 203 -5.77 30.31 2.49
CA PRO A 203 -6.68 30.80 1.47
C PRO A 203 -6.18 30.33 0.10
N ALA A 204 -7.09 29.83 -0.75
CA ALA A 204 -6.73 29.54 -2.13
C ALA A 204 -6.10 30.82 -2.75
N PRO A 205 -4.95 30.74 -3.42
CA PRO A 205 -4.41 31.90 -4.10
C PRO A 205 -5.45 32.42 -5.12
N PRO A 206 -5.57 33.75 -5.32
CA PRO A 206 -6.50 34.29 -6.31
C PRO A 206 -6.21 33.66 -7.67
N GLN A 207 -7.22 33.00 -8.25
CA GLN A 207 -7.10 32.51 -9.62
C GLN A 207 -7.20 33.71 -10.55
N THR A 208 -6.06 34.24 -11.02
CA THR A 208 -6.05 35.20 -12.11
C THR A 208 -6.40 34.44 -13.39
N PRO A 209 -7.46 34.81 -14.14
CA PRO A 209 -7.75 34.18 -15.42
C PRO A 209 -6.75 34.70 -16.46
N THR A 210 -5.58 34.07 -16.56
CA THR A 210 -4.64 34.38 -17.64
C THR A 210 -5.04 33.66 -18.92
N ALA A 211 -5.35 34.44 -19.94
CA ALA A 211 -5.50 34.01 -21.32
C ALA A 211 -4.17 33.48 -21.87
N SER A 212 -3.95 32.18 -21.73
CA SER A 212 -2.98 31.44 -22.55
C SER A 212 -3.55 30.05 -22.84
N ALA A 213 -4.61 30.04 -23.67
CA ALA A 213 -5.27 28.84 -24.19
C ALA A 213 -4.58 28.27 -25.45
N ALA A 214 -3.31 28.58 -25.70
CA ALA A 214 -2.56 28.02 -26.81
C ALA A 214 -1.14 27.66 -26.35
N PHE A 215 -0.77 26.39 -26.54
CA PHE A 215 0.53 25.78 -26.24
C PHE A 215 0.82 25.45 -24.76
N VAL A 216 -0.02 24.58 -24.18
CA VAL A 216 0.45 23.62 -23.16
C VAL A 216 0.54 22.27 -23.83
N HIS A 217 1.75 21.81 -24.15
CA HIS A 217 1.99 20.42 -24.50
C HIS A 217 1.51 19.51 -23.36
N LYS A 218 0.48 18.69 -23.65
CA LYS A 218 0.09 17.42 -22.99
C LYS A 218 0.78 17.12 -21.64
N ARG A 219 0.49 17.90 -20.60
CA ARG A 219 0.66 17.47 -19.21
C ARG A 219 -0.70 17.57 -18.55
N ASP A 220 -1.23 16.40 -18.22
CA ASP A 220 -2.56 16.20 -17.68
C ASP A 220 -2.74 17.00 -16.37
N PRO A 221 -3.79 17.83 -16.24
CA PRO A 221 -4.12 18.52 -14.99
C PRO A 221 -4.41 17.53 -13.83
N VAL A 222 -4.70 16.27 -14.17
CA VAL A 222 -4.93 15.15 -13.25
C VAL A 222 -3.68 14.82 -12.42
N SER A 223 -2.47 15.05 -12.98
CA SER A 223 -1.18 14.81 -12.30
C SER A 223 -1.02 15.68 -11.05
N LEU A 224 -1.53 16.90 -11.02
CA LEU A 224 -1.33 17.80 -9.87
C LEU A 224 -2.13 17.40 -8.61
N SER A 225 -3.20 16.62 -8.78
CA SER A 225 -4.01 16.10 -7.67
C SER A 225 -3.59 14.68 -7.25
N SER A 226 -3.18 13.84 -8.22
CA SER A 226 -2.57 12.55 -7.95
C SER A 226 -1.16 12.71 -7.39
N GLU A 227 -0.38 13.72 -7.78
CA GLU A 227 0.93 14.04 -7.18
C GLU A 227 0.76 14.48 -5.72
N ARG A 228 -0.34 15.14 -5.32
CA ARG A 228 -0.61 15.42 -3.89
C ARG A 228 -1.12 14.20 -3.12
N HIS A 229 -1.80 13.26 -3.77
CA HIS A 229 -2.28 12.00 -3.17
C HIS A 229 -1.19 10.92 -3.07
N HIS A 230 -0.45 10.71 -4.15
CA HIS A 230 0.74 9.85 -4.27
C HIS A 230 1.89 10.40 -3.44
N SER A 231 1.90 11.70 -3.20
CA SER A 231 2.76 12.21 -2.16
C SER A 231 2.19 11.83 -0.79
N ILE A 232 0.95 12.08 -0.38
CA ILE A 232 0.53 11.73 1.01
C ILE A 232 0.62 10.22 1.38
N PHE A 233 0.31 9.31 0.44
CA PHE A 233 0.38 7.85 0.69
C PHE A 233 1.71 7.21 0.31
N THR A 234 2.43 7.78 -0.66
CA THR A 234 3.69 7.27 -1.20
C THR A 234 4.85 8.27 -1.05
N PHE A 235 4.71 9.31 -0.21
CA PHE A 235 5.69 10.40 0.01
C PHE A 235 6.99 9.71 0.33
N ASN A 236 7.84 9.78 -0.67
CA ASN A 236 9.12 9.15 -0.83
C ASN A 236 9.87 8.92 0.49
N LYS A 237 9.49 7.89 1.25
CA LYS A 237 10.39 7.25 2.21
C LYS A 237 11.68 6.91 1.44
N ARG A 238 11.53 6.42 0.20
CA ARG A 238 12.61 6.07 -0.74
C ARG A 238 13.48 7.26 -1.21
N ALA A 239 12.95 8.32 -1.83
CA ALA A 239 13.81 9.44 -2.26
C ALA A 239 14.39 10.29 -1.10
N LEU A 240 13.77 10.26 0.09
CA LEU A 240 14.36 10.86 1.29
C LEU A 240 15.51 10.01 1.86
N PHE A 241 15.52 8.69 1.67
CA PHE A 241 16.68 7.86 2.00
C PHE A 241 17.90 8.13 1.14
N ASP A 242 17.72 8.35 -0.16
CA ASP A 242 18.83 8.76 -1.02
C ASP A 242 19.39 10.11 -0.56
N ARG A 243 18.54 11.03 -0.08
CA ARG A 243 19.00 12.27 0.59
C ARG A 243 19.64 12.04 1.97
N GLN A 244 19.20 11.06 2.74
CA GLN A 244 19.81 10.72 4.04
C GLN A 244 21.18 10.07 3.88
N GLN A 245 21.45 9.31 2.81
CA GLN A 245 22.83 8.87 2.51
C GLN A 245 23.77 10.07 2.33
N VAL A 246 23.28 11.15 1.70
CA VAL A 246 24.04 12.39 1.52
C VAL A 246 24.18 13.17 2.84
N GLN A 247 23.17 13.19 3.71
CA GLN A 247 23.25 13.88 5.01
C GLN A 247 24.02 13.10 6.10
N ALA A 248 24.01 11.78 6.08
CA ALA A 248 24.83 10.94 6.97
C ALA A 248 26.35 11.15 6.73
N ALA A 249 26.73 11.61 5.53
CA ALA A 249 28.10 12.04 5.24
C ALA A 249 28.48 13.40 5.88
N VAL A 250 27.52 14.15 6.43
CA VAL A 250 27.70 15.53 6.95
C VAL A 250 27.51 15.61 8.48
N ALA A 251 27.03 14.56 9.14
CA ALA A 251 26.90 14.55 10.60
C ALA A 251 28.28 14.54 11.28
N PRO A 252 28.51 15.36 12.33
CA PRO A 252 29.74 15.28 13.11
C PRO A 252 29.85 13.90 13.78
N PRO A 253 31.06 13.33 13.89
CA PRO A 253 31.25 12.01 14.50
C PRO A 253 30.68 12.01 15.92
N SER A 254 29.74 11.10 16.18
CA SER A 254 29.41 10.73 17.57
C SER A 254 30.67 10.18 18.24
N PRO A 255 30.84 10.34 19.57
CA PRO A 255 31.97 9.77 20.27
C PRO A 255 32.07 8.27 19.96
N SER A 256 33.17 7.87 19.33
CA SER A 256 33.43 6.49 18.95
C SER A 256 33.27 5.58 20.18
N PRO A 257 32.42 4.53 20.12
CA PRO A 257 32.54 3.43 21.04
C PRO A 257 33.93 2.82 20.82
N VAL A 258 34.75 2.78 21.86
CA VAL A 258 36.11 2.20 21.85
C VAL A 258 36.09 0.69 21.52
N ASP A 259 34.90 0.07 21.42
CA ASP A 259 34.68 -1.35 21.17
C ASP A 259 33.85 -1.61 19.89
N ALA A 260 33.78 -0.70 18.91
CA ALA A 260 33.07 -0.97 17.65
C ALA A 260 33.77 -2.12 16.88
N PRO A 261 33.13 -3.28 16.66
CA PRO A 261 33.73 -4.37 15.91
C PRO A 261 33.90 -3.96 14.44
N ALA A 262 34.97 -4.45 13.80
CA ALA A 262 35.15 -4.28 12.38
C ALA A 262 33.89 -4.78 11.63
N PRO A 263 33.37 -4.01 10.65
CA PRO A 263 32.22 -4.44 9.88
C PRO A 263 32.53 -5.79 9.24
N PRO A 264 31.63 -6.79 9.33
CA PRO A 264 31.82 -8.02 8.60
C PRO A 264 31.95 -7.68 7.10
N PRO A 265 32.83 -8.35 6.35
CA PRO A 265 32.87 -8.17 4.90
C PRO A 265 31.46 -8.42 4.36
N PRO A 266 31.00 -7.61 3.38
CA PRO A 266 29.71 -7.85 2.74
C PRO A 266 29.69 -9.30 2.29
N SER A 267 28.67 -10.05 2.71
CA SER A 267 28.53 -11.43 2.26
C SER A 267 28.45 -11.40 0.73
N PRO A 268 29.26 -12.23 0.02
CA PRO A 268 29.11 -12.33 -1.42
C PRO A 268 27.66 -12.68 -1.76
N PRO A 269 27.13 -12.22 -2.91
CA PRO A 269 25.79 -12.63 -3.34
C PRO A 269 25.72 -14.15 -3.31
N VAL A 270 24.83 -14.70 -2.49
CA VAL A 270 24.68 -16.15 -2.30
C VAL A 270 24.10 -16.81 -3.55
N TYR A 271 23.49 -16.02 -4.46
CA TYR A 271 22.85 -16.47 -5.69
C TYR A 271 23.32 -15.62 -6.90
N PRO A 272 23.44 -16.21 -8.10
CA PRO A 272 23.86 -15.51 -9.30
C PRO A 272 22.74 -14.63 -9.88
N GLU A 273 22.89 -13.31 -9.71
CA GLU A 273 21.91 -12.28 -10.11
C GLU A 273 20.94 -12.67 -11.23
N ALA A 274 19.63 -12.77 -10.94
CA ALA A 274 18.61 -13.00 -11.95
C ALA A 274 18.74 -12.02 -13.13
N THR A 275 18.51 -12.52 -14.35
CA THR A 275 18.66 -11.70 -15.57
C THR A 275 17.44 -10.80 -15.73
N LYS A 276 17.63 -9.47 -15.61
CA LYS A 276 16.57 -8.48 -15.89
C LYS A 276 16.19 -8.53 -17.38
N ILE A 277 14.91 -8.75 -17.65
CA ILE A 277 14.33 -8.76 -19.00
C ILE A 277 13.93 -7.35 -19.43
N GLY A 278 13.30 -6.60 -18.52
CA GLY A 278 12.85 -5.23 -18.76
C GLY A 278 12.25 -4.61 -17.50
N ALA A 279 12.18 -3.27 -17.48
CA ALA A 279 11.47 -2.52 -16.45
C ALA A 279 10.49 -1.54 -17.09
N GLY A 280 9.24 -1.61 -16.65
CA GLY A 280 8.18 -0.66 -16.95
C GLY A 280 7.97 0.32 -15.79
N ASN A 281 6.89 1.07 -15.88
CA ASN A 281 6.50 2.06 -14.86
C ASN A 281 5.90 1.40 -13.62
N CYS A 282 5.33 0.20 -13.73
CA CYS A 282 4.67 -0.51 -12.64
C CYS A 282 5.23 -1.91 -12.36
N THR A 283 5.95 -2.46 -13.34
CA THR A 283 6.40 -3.85 -13.33
C THR A 283 7.86 -4.00 -13.75
N VAL A 284 8.48 -5.09 -13.31
CA VAL A 284 9.83 -5.49 -13.75
C VAL A 284 9.84 -6.98 -13.98
N PHE A 285 10.50 -7.42 -15.04
CA PHE A 285 10.58 -8.82 -15.39
C PHE A 285 12.02 -9.33 -15.25
N TYR A 286 12.16 -10.53 -14.70
CA TYR A 286 13.42 -11.24 -14.54
C TYR A 286 13.30 -12.69 -15.02
N GLN A 287 14.45 -13.30 -15.33
CA GLN A 287 14.60 -14.75 -15.52
C GLN A 287 15.65 -15.25 -14.53
N LEU A 288 15.36 -16.33 -13.79
CA LEU A 288 16.34 -16.90 -12.86
C LEU A 288 17.51 -17.53 -13.64
N LYS A 289 18.76 -17.27 -13.23
CA LYS A 289 19.94 -17.82 -13.92
C LYS A 289 20.10 -19.32 -13.69
N ASP A 290 19.94 -19.77 -12.45
CA ASP A 290 20.10 -21.18 -12.09
C ASP A 290 18.92 -22.05 -12.53
N ARG A 291 17.79 -21.42 -12.84
CA ARG A 291 16.55 -22.07 -13.30
C ARG A 291 15.96 -21.29 -14.47
N PRO A 292 16.56 -21.38 -15.67
CA PRO A 292 16.16 -20.55 -16.80
C PRO A 292 14.72 -20.80 -17.29
N THR A 293 14.08 -21.89 -16.88
CA THR A 293 12.65 -22.14 -17.12
C THR A 293 11.72 -21.28 -16.25
N ILE A 294 12.24 -20.53 -15.28
CA ILE A 294 11.47 -19.71 -14.34
C ILE A 294 11.63 -18.22 -14.67
N GLY A 295 10.51 -17.57 -14.93
CA GLY A 295 10.40 -16.11 -15.03
C GLY A 295 9.81 -15.51 -13.77
N VAL A 296 10.08 -14.23 -13.54
CA VAL A 296 9.51 -13.48 -12.43
C VAL A 296 8.93 -12.17 -12.95
N MET A 297 7.69 -11.89 -12.57
CA MET A 297 7.03 -10.60 -12.74
C MET A 297 6.93 -9.93 -11.36
N VAL A 298 7.66 -8.84 -11.16
CA VAL A 298 7.56 -8.00 -9.96
C VAL A 298 6.53 -6.92 -10.22
N LEU A 299 5.42 -6.95 -9.48
CA LEU A 299 4.35 -5.94 -9.53
C LEU A 299 4.42 -5.07 -8.27
N PHE A 300 5.07 -3.91 -8.38
CA PHE A 300 5.33 -3.05 -7.22
C PHE A 300 4.28 -1.93 -7.05
N VAL A 301 3.46 -1.64 -8.06
CA VAL A 301 2.32 -0.70 -7.99
C VAL A 301 1.30 -1.09 -9.06
N THR A 302 0.03 -0.73 -8.88
CA THR A 302 -1.07 -1.05 -9.82
C THR A 302 -1.63 0.20 -10.53
N MET A 303 -0.78 1.20 -10.76
CA MET A 303 -1.09 2.39 -11.58
C MET A 303 -0.86 2.11 -13.07
N ILE A 304 -1.41 0.99 -13.54
CA ILE A 304 -1.16 0.44 -14.87
C ILE A 304 -2.00 1.21 -15.90
N ASP A 305 -1.35 1.70 -16.95
CA ASP A 305 -1.99 2.19 -18.17
C ASP A 305 -1.79 1.17 -19.32
N PHE A 306 -2.36 1.40 -20.51
CA PHE A 306 -2.20 0.49 -21.65
C PHE A 306 -0.75 0.42 -22.14
N ALA A 307 0.07 1.46 -21.97
CA ALA A 307 1.48 1.37 -22.34
C ALA A 307 2.22 0.38 -21.43
N GLU A 308 1.88 0.37 -20.14
CA GLU A 308 2.36 -0.64 -19.20
C GLU A 308 1.80 -2.03 -19.52
N ILE A 309 0.54 -2.16 -19.95
CA ILE A 309 -0.02 -3.44 -20.40
C ILE A 309 0.72 -3.98 -21.63
N ASP A 310 0.96 -3.15 -22.64
CA ASP A 310 1.74 -3.50 -23.81
C ASP A 310 3.17 -3.92 -23.43
N PHE A 311 3.80 -3.21 -22.50
CA PHE A 311 5.11 -3.58 -21.95
C PHE A 311 5.08 -4.94 -21.24
N MET A 312 4.06 -5.21 -20.42
CA MET A 312 3.90 -6.51 -19.75
C MET A 312 3.76 -7.64 -20.77
N TYR A 313 2.98 -7.44 -21.84
CA TYR A 313 2.88 -8.43 -22.93
C TYR A 313 4.22 -8.69 -23.63
N GLN A 314 4.96 -7.64 -23.98
CA GLN A 314 6.27 -7.77 -24.63
C GLN A 314 7.27 -8.50 -23.73
N SER A 315 7.23 -8.25 -22.42
CA SER A 315 8.10 -8.91 -21.46
C SER A 315 7.76 -10.38 -21.27
N LEU A 316 6.46 -10.72 -21.20
CA LEU A 316 5.99 -12.12 -21.15
C LEU A 316 6.33 -12.89 -22.44
N GLU A 317 6.19 -12.27 -23.61
CA GLU A 317 6.63 -12.84 -24.89
C GLU A 317 8.15 -13.10 -24.89
N THR A 318 8.94 -12.16 -24.37
CA THR A 318 10.40 -12.32 -24.27
C THR A 318 10.80 -13.48 -23.35
N LEU A 319 10.11 -13.63 -22.21
CA LEU A 319 10.30 -14.78 -21.32
C LEU A 319 9.96 -16.09 -22.04
N TYR A 320 8.83 -16.15 -22.75
CA TYR A 320 8.43 -17.31 -23.53
C TYR A 320 9.48 -17.69 -24.59
N GLN A 321 9.97 -16.71 -25.36
CA GLN A 321 11.03 -16.94 -26.36
C GLN A 321 12.35 -17.42 -25.76
N LYS A 322 12.61 -17.10 -24.48
CA LYS A 322 13.76 -17.57 -23.70
C LYS A 322 13.55 -18.94 -23.05
N GLY A 323 12.44 -19.63 -23.34
CA GLY A 323 12.16 -20.98 -22.84
C GLY A 323 11.61 -21.03 -21.42
N VAL A 324 11.08 -19.92 -20.90
CA VAL A 324 10.39 -19.89 -19.61
C VAL A 324 9.08 -20.67 -19.72
N THR A 325 8.77 -21.47 -18.69
CA THR A 325 7.55 -22.28 -18.60
C THR A 325 6.72 -21.94 -17.37
N ASP A 326 7.32 -21.36 -16.33
CA ASP A 326 6.67 -21.09 -15.07
C ASP A 326 6.98 -19.65 -14.61
N ILE A 327 5.99 -18.98 -13.99
CA ILE A 327 6.10 -17.57 -13.59
C ILE A 327 5.83 -17.40 -12.09
N ILE A 328 6.73 -16.70 -11.40
CA ILE A 328 6.50 -16.14 -10.07
C ILE A 328 5.97 -14.71 -10.23
N ILE A 329 4.81 -14.43 -9.66
CA ILE A 329 4.20 -13.11 -9.57
C ILE A 329 4.54 -12.56 -8.17
N ASP A 330 5.54 -11.69 -8.09
CA ASP A 330 6.02 -11.09 -6.85
C ASP A 330 5.32 -9.75 -6.58
N VAL A 331 4.53 -9.73 -5.50
CA VAL A 331 3.75 -8.57 -5.05
C VAL A 331 4.17 -8.10 -3.65
N VAL A 332 5.35 -8.51 -3.17
CA VAL A 332 5.86 -8.11 -1.84
C VAL A 332 6.08 -6.60 -1.81
N GLY A 333 5.40 -5.95 -0.86
CA GLY A 333 5.37 -4.49 -0.78
C GLY A 333 4.75 -3.81 -1.99
N GLY A 334 3.93 -4.54 -2.76
CA GLY A 334 3.14 -3.99 -3.85
C GLY A 334 2.10 -2.99 -3.32
N ASP A 335 1.97 -1.86 -4.01
CA ASP A 335 1.03 -0.81 -3.65
C ASP A 335 -0.26 -0.87 -4.51
N GLY A 336 -1.24 -0.06 -4.14
CA GLY A 336 -2.49 0.11 -4.86
C GLY A 336 -2.36 0.89 -6.17
N GLY A 337 -3.52 1.27 -6.70
CA GLY A 337 -3.62 1.95 -7.98
C GLY A 337 -5.05 1.94 -8.49
N TYR A 338 -5.23 1.75 -9.80
CA TYR A 338 -6.52 1.83 -10.44
C TYR A 338 -7.27 0.49 -10.32
N ALA A 339 -8.32 0.46 -9.47
CA ALA A 339 -9.09 -0.75 -9.19
C ALA A 339 -9.67 -1.42 -10.45
N ASN A 340 -10.01 -0.64 -11.47
CA ASN A 340 -10.54 -1.15 -12.75
C ASN A 340 -9.49 -1.88 -13.62
N VAL A 341 -8.21 -1.88 -13.23
CA VAL A 341 -7.11 -2.53 -13.95
C VAL A 341 -6.68 -3.85 -13.28
N ALA A 342 -7.17 -4.13 -12.07
CA ALA A 342 -6.88 -5.39 -11.37
C ALA A 342 -7.28 -6.62 -12.20
N SER A 343 -8.39 -6.52 -12.96
CA SER A 343 -8.82 -7.54 -13.91
C SER A 343 -7.83 -7.74 -15.04
N ASP A 344 -7.21 -6.68 -15.55
CA ASP A 344 -6.30 -6.77 -16.70
C ASP A 344 -5.04 -7.55 -16.35
N VAL A 345 -4.53 -7.37 -15.12
CA VAL A 345 -3.42 -8.18 -14.60
C VAL A 345 -3.78 -9.67 -14.60
N ALA A 346 -4.99 -10.03 -14.16
CA ALA A 346 -5.44 -11.42 -14.19
C ALA A 346 -5.60 -11.94 -15.63
N GLN A 347 -6.08 -11.10 -16.56
CA GLN A 347 -6.26 -11.43 -17.97
C GLN A 347 -4.95 -11.68 -18.72
N LEU A 348 -3.80 -11.20 -18.23
CA LEU A 348 -2.47 -11.57 -18.77
C LEU A 348 -2.22 -13.08 -18.68
N PHE A 349 -2.75 -13.72 -17.64
CA PHE A 349 -2.51 -15.12 -17.33
C PHE A 349 -3.72 -16.01 -17.60
N PHE A 350 -4.94 -15.48 -17.46
CA PHE A 350 -6.20 -16.22 -17.63
C PHE A 350 -7.13 -15.56 -18.66
N PRO A 351 -6.71 -15.42 -19.93
CA PRO A 351 -7.54 -14.76 -20.94
C PRO A 351 -8.83 -15.56 -21.24
N ASN A 352 -9.93 -14.83 -21.36
CA ASN A 352 -11.19 -15.24 -22.00
C ASN A 352 -11.96 -16.42 -21.36
N LYS A 353 -11.92 -16.61 -20.04
CA LYS A 353 -12.74 -17.66 -19.39
C LYS A 353 -14.24 -17.30 -19.21
N GLY A 354 -14.64 -16.03 -19.39
CA GLY A 354 -16.04 -15.58 -19.35
C GLY A 354 -16.20 -14.09 -19.01
N PRO A 355 -17.43 -13.53 -19.05
CA PRO A 355 -17.68 -12.13 -18.67
C PRO A 355 -17.56 -11.86 -17.16
N LEU A 356 -17.70 -12.89 -16.31
CA LEU A 356 -17.64 -12.77 -14.83
C LEU A 356 -16.20 -12.79 -14.27
N ASP A 357 -15.24 -13.14 -15.11
CA ASP A 357 -13.81 -13.30 -14.79
C ASP A 357 -13.04 -11.98 -14.73
N GLN A 358 -13.74 -10.88 -15.02
CA GLN A 358 -13.22 -9.52 -15.15
C GLN A 358 -13.80 -8.55 -14.10
N ILE A 359 -14.62 -9.05 -13.16
CA ILE A 359 -15.58 -8.20 -12.44
C ILE A 359 -15.54 -8.50 -10.94
N LEU A 360 -14.97 -7.56 -10.18
CA LEU A 360 -15.19 -7.49 -8.74
C LEU A 360 -16.47 -6.73 -8.46
N ARG A 361 -17.38 -7.38 -7.72
CA ARG A 361 -18.65 -6.76 -7.36
C ARG A 361 -18.39 -5.68 -6.32
N VAL A 362 -18.98 -4.53 -6.50
CA VAL A 362 -18.90 -3.39 -5.58
C VAL A 362 -20.28 -2.85 -5.29
N ASN A 363 -20.48 -2.28 -4.11
CA ASN A 363 -21.55 -1.33 -3.86
C ASN A 363 -21.05 -0.16 -3.02
N PHE A 364 -21.83 0.92 -3.03
CA PHE A 364 -21.50 2.16 -2.34
C PHE A 364 -22.61 2.50 -1.37
N ARG A 365 -22.24 3.11 -0.24
CA ARG A 365 -23.22 3.75 0.61
C ARG A 365 -23.83 4.94 -0.12
N SER A 366 -25.15 5.02 -0.18
CA SER A 366 -25.87 6.10 -0.86
C SER A 366 -26.61 6.96 0.15
N THR A 367 -26.56 8.28 -0.04
CA THR A 367 -27.26 9.27 0.78
C THR A 367 -27.99 10.25 -0.14
N PRO A 368 -29.00 11.00 0.34
CA PRO A 368 -29.68 11.99 -0.50
C PRO A 368 -28.72 13.00 -1.17
N ALA A 369 -27.67 13.43 -0.47
CA ALA A 369 -26.66 14.33 -1.04
C ALA A 369 -25.87 13.66 -2.19
N LEU A 370 -25.51 12.39 -2.03
CA LEU A 370 -24.83 11.62 -3.08
C LEU A 370 -25.73 11.33 -4.28
N GLN A 371 -27.03 11.11 -4.07
CA GLN A 371 -28.01 10.94 -5.14
C GLN A 371 -28.17 12.21 -5.98
N GLN A 372 -28.21 13.37 -5.32
CA GLN A 372 -28.24 14.65 -6.02
C GLN A 372 -26.94 14.92 -6.77
N LEU A 373 -25.79 14.62 -6.15
CA LEU A 373 -24.48 14.77 -6.77
C LEU A 373 -24.38 13.89 -8.02
N SER A 374 -24.69 12.60 -7.91
CA SER A 374 -24.59 11.66 -9.03
C SER A 374 -25.50 12.06 -10.19
N ALA A 375 -26.70 12.58 -9.91
CA ALA A 375 -27.59 13.09 -10.95
C ALA A 375 -27.01 14.29 -11.71
N LYS A 376 -26.20 15.14 -11.04
CA LYS A 376 -25.52 16.28 -11.66
C LYS A 376 -24.29 15.90 -12.46
N VAL A 377 -23.54 14.90 -12.01
CA VAL A 377 -22.28 14.48 -12.64
C VAL A 377 -22.44 13.28 -13.58
N TYR A 378 -23.66 12.76 -13.75
CA TYR A 378 -23.95 11.64 -14.64
C TYR A 378 -23.49 11.92 -16.07
N ASN A 379 -22.79 10.95 -16.65
CA ASN A 379 -22.24 10.99 -18.02
C ASN A 379 -21.32 12.19 -18.28
N SER A 380 -20.67 12.71 -17.24
CA SER A 380 -19.64 13.73 -17.38
C SER A 380 -18.43 13.13 -18.09
N THR A 381 -17.86 13.87 -19.04
CA THR A 381 -16.64 13.47 -19.75
C THR A 381 -15.53 14.46 -19.42
N ASP A 382 -14.32 13.94 -19.25
CA ASP A 382 -13.10 14.72 -19.04
C ASP A 382 -12.12 14.60 -20.22
N GLY A 383 -12.49 13.84 -21.26
CA GLY A 383 -11.59 13.55 -22.39
C GLY A 383 -10.35 12.71 -22.02
N GLY A 384 -10.34 12.06 -20.85
CA GLY A 384 -9.21 11.30 -20.33
C GLY A 384 -9.04 9.91 -20.95
N TYR A 385 -8.20 9.07 -20.34
CA TYR A 385 -7.86 7.73 -20.79
C TYR A 385 -9.09 6.82 -20.90
N SER A 386 -9.41 6.38 -22.13
CA SER A 386 -10.75 5.96 -22.59
C SER A 386 -11.77 7.11 -22.55
N GLN A 387 -12.65 7.25 -23.53
CA GLN A 387 -13.56 8.40 -23.72
C GLN A 387 -14.51 8.74 -22.51
N LYS A 388 -14.37 8.06 -21.37
CA LYS A 388 -15.01 8.33 -20.07
C LYS A 388 -14.05 8.50 -18.87
N GLY A 389 -12.72 8.53 -19.06
CA GLY A 389 -11.72 8.93 -18.05
C GLY A 389 -11.42 7.97 -16.89
N ASN A 390 -10.41 8.33 -16.09
CA ASN A 390 -9.99 7.66 -14.84
C ASN A 390 -11.06 7.83 -13.74
N MET A 391 -11.35 6.80 -12.93
CA MET A 391 -12.33 6.84 -11.82
C MET A 391 -12.01 7.93 -10.76
N PHE A 392 -10.75 8.37 -10.67
CA PHE A 392 -10.32 9.49 -9.82
C PHE A 392 -10.55 10.88 -10.44
N SER A 393 -11.04 10.95 -11.67
CA SER A 393 -11.30 12.23 -12.34
C SER A 393 -12.46 12.95 -11.68
N ILE A 394 -12.19 14.17 -11.20
CA ILE A 394 -13.23 15.06 -10.66
C ILE A 394 -14.10 15.59 -11.81
N LEU A 395 -13.46 16.04 -12.90
CA LEU A 395 -14.14 16.60 -14.07
C LEU A 395 -15.06 15.60 -14.77
N GLY A 396 -14.69 14.32 -14.77
CA GLY A 396 -15.50 13.27 -15.37
C GLY A 396 -16.50 12.61 -14.40
N GLY A 397 -16.79 13.21 -13.24
CA GLY A 397 -17.76 12.70 -12.26
C GLY A 397 -17.27 11.52 -11.40
N GLY A 398 -16.18 10.88 -11.78
CA GLY A 398 -15.45 9.86 -11.01
C GLY A 398 -16.34 8.77 -10.40
N PHE A 399 -16.13 8.46 -9.11
CA PHE A 399 -16.90 7.41 -8.42
C PHE A 399 -18.42 7.64 -8.40
N TYR A 400 -18.89 8.87 -8.60
CA TYR A 400 -20.31 9.24 -8.50
C TYR A 400 -21.02 9.32 -9.86
N ASP A 401 -20.34 9.01 -10.96
CA ASP A 401 -20.98 8.87 -12.28
C ASP A 401 -21.35 7.40 -12.56
N SER A 402 -22.65 7.12 -12.59
CA SER A 402 -23.20 5.79 -12.92
C SER A 402 -22.70 5.25 -14.26
N SER A 403 -22.40 6.12 -15.23
CA SER A 403 -22.00 5.75 -16.60
C SER A 403 -20.62 5.05 -16.69
N ARG A 404 -19.90 4.96 -15.56
CA ARG A 404 -18.60 4.29 -15.40
C ARG A 404 -18.69 2.88 -14.83
N TYR A 405 -19.91 2.42 -14.55
CA TYR A 405 -20.15 1.12 -13.95
C TYR A 405 -20.92 0.18 -14.88
N LEU A 406 -20.76 -1.11 -14.65
CA LEU A 406 -21.48 -2.18 -15.33
C LEU A 406 -22.68 -2.62 -14.48
N ASN A 407 -23.86 -2.61 -15.07
CA ASN A 407 -25.04 -3.21 -14.47
C ASN A 407 -24.96 -4.73 -14.57
N LEU A 408 -24.85 -5.41 -13.42
CA LEU A 408 -24.69 -6.86 -13.35
C LEU A 408 -25.93 -7.65 -13.83
N ALA A 409 -27.11 -7.03 -13.85
CA ALA A 409 -28.33 -7.69 -14.33
C ALA A 409 -28.43 -7.71 -15.86
N THR A 410 -27.96 -6.65 -16.53
CA THR A 410 -28.02 -6.51 -17.99
C THR A 410 -26.70 -6.79 -18.68
N ASN A 411 -25.61 -6.87 -17.92
CA ASN A 411 -24.23 -6.92 -18.43
C ASN A 411 -23.89 -5.76 -19.40
N GLN A 412 -24.52 -4.60 -19.17
CA GLN A 412 -24.30 -3.37 -19.94
C GLN A 412 -23.91 -2.22 -19.01
N THR A 413 -23.20 -1.24 -19.54
CA THR A 413 -22.93 0.00 -18.79
C THR A 413 -24.25 0.71 -18.49
N TYR A 414 -24.37 1.34 -17.32
CA TYR A 414 -25.56 2.12 -17.01
C TYR A 414 -25.76 3.24 -18.04
N ALA A 415 -26.96 3.29 -18.63
CA ALA A 415 -27.41 4.30 -19.58
C ALA A 415 -28.19 5.45 -18.91
N ASP A 416 -28.33 5.39 -17.59
CA ASP A 416 -28.97 6.39 -16.74
C ASP A 416 -28.26 6.45 -15.36
N ASN A 417 -28.81 7.24 -14.43
CA ASN A 417 -28.29 7.36 -13.08
C ASN A 417 -28.89 6.32 -12.08
N SER A 418 -29.50 5.23 -12.58
CA SER A 418 -30.24 4.28 -11.74
C SER A 418 -29.37 3.59 -10.68
N LEU A 419 -28.05 3.48 -10.88
CA LEU A 419 -27.15 2.93 -9.86
C LEU A 419 -27.29 3.64 -8.50
N PHE A 420 -27.41 4.97 -8.51
CA PHE A 420 -27.51 5.76 -7.29
C PHE A 420 -28.96 6.07 -6.88
N THR A 421 -29.93 6.06 -7.79
CA THR A 421 -31.35 6.32 -7.46
C THR A 421 -32.10 5.05 -7.05
N ASP A 422 -31.82 3.91 -7.68
CA ASP A 422 -32.51 2.63 -7.45
C ASP A 422 -31.79 1.85 -6.34
N THR A 423 -31.78 2.45 -5.15
CA THR A 423 -31.04 1.95 -4.00
C THR A 423 -31.72 0.78 -3.30
N VAL A 424 -30.95 0.10 -2.45
CA VAL A 424 -31.41 -0.98 -1.57
C VAL A 424 -31.07 -0.66 -0.12
N SER A 425 -31.96 -1.02 0.80
CA SER A 425 -31.65 -0.95 2.23
C SER A 425 -30.97 -2.24 2.67
N GLN A 426 -29.81 -2.11 3.32
CA GLN A 426 -29.05 -3.26 3.82
C GLN A 426 -28.69 -3.05 5.29
N TYR A 427 -28.61 -4.16 6.03
CA TYR A 427 -28.09 -4.17 7.38
C TYR A 427 -26.60 -4.54 7.36
N ARG A 428 -25.79 -3.74 8.05
CA ARG A 428 -24.38 -4.05 8.35
C ARG A 428 -24.19 -3.93 9.85
N ASN A 429 -23.86 -5.05 10.51
CA ASN A 429 -23.61 -5.13 11.95
C ASN A 429 -24.65 -4.38 12.81
N GLY A 430 -25.93 -4.69 12.59
CA GLY A 430 -27.05 -4.11 13.32
C GLY A 430 -27.42 -2.67 12.95
N ARG A 431 -26.78 -2.07 11.93
CA ARG A 431 -27.15 -0.75 11.40
C ARG A 431 -27.74 -0.88 10.00
N GLN A 432 -28.96 -0.41 9.84
CA GLN A 432 -29.57 -0.24 8.53
C GLN A 432 -28.96 0.99 7.84
N ALA A 433 -28.59 0.85 6.58
CA ALA A 433 -28.20 1.96 5.72
C ALA A 433 -28.62 1.70 4.27
N VAL A 434 -28.66 2.78 3.49
CA VAL A 434 -28.99 2.74 2.07
C VAL A 434 -27.71 2.56 1.26
N TYR A 435 -27.75 1.63 0.31
CA TYR A 435 -26.65 1.30 -0.58
C TYR A 435 -27.12 1.29 -2.03
N THR A 436 -26.18 1.45 -2.97
CA THR A 436 -26.43 1.06 -4.36
C THR A 436 -26.72 -0.45 -4.44
N LYS A 437 -27.39 -0.89 -5.51
CA LYS A 437 -27.35 -2.30 -5.89
C LYS A 437 -25.90 -2.73 -6.17
N LEU A 438 -25.64 -4.04 -6.13
CA LEU A 438 -24.34 -4.56 -6.55
C LEU A 438 -24.09 -4.19 -8.01
N THR A 439 -22.89 -3.70 -8.27
CA THR A 439 -22.41 -3.24 -9.57
C THR A 439 -20.97 -3.70 -9.77
N SER A 440 -20.34 -3.30 -10.85
CA SER A 440 -18.90 -3.45 -11.06
C SER A 440 -18.32 -2.22 -11.70
N TYR A 441 -17.03 -1.97 -11.47
CA TYR A 441 -16.28 -1.09 -12.34
C TYR A 441 -16.38 -1.60 -13.78
N LYS A 442 -16.50 -0.67 -14.72
CA LYS A 442 -16.28 -0.99 -16.12
C LYS A 442 -14.81 -1.43 -16.28
N PRO A 443 -14.54 -2.65 -16.77
CA PRO A 443 -13.17 -3.07 -17.04
C PRO A 443 -12.50 -2.09 -18.02
N ALA A 444 -11.21 -1.82 -17.85
CA ALA A 444 -10.49 -1.14 -18.90
C ALA A 444 -10.39 -2.12 -20.09
N THR A 445 -11.01 -1.79 -21.22
CA THR A 445 -11.06 -2.71 -22.37
C THR A 445 -9.74 -2.67 -23.14
N HIS A 446 -8.64 -3.11 -22.52
CA HIS A 446 -7.42 -3.41 -23.28
C HIS A 446 -7.68 -4.67 -24.11
N PRO A 447 -7.45 -4.65 -25.43
CA PRO A 447 -7.55 -5.86 -26.24
C PRO A 447 -6.62 -6.95 -25.68
N VAL A 448 -7.16 -8.13 -25.43
CA VAL A 448 -6.35 -9.29 -25.03
C VAL A 448 -5.42 -9.65 -26.18
N HIS A 449 -4.12 -9.70 -25.92
CA HIS A 449 -3.15 -10.03 -26.96
C HIS A 449 -3.31 -11.49 -27.42
N PRO A 450 -3.46 -11.78 -28.73
CA PRO A 450 -3.81 -13.11 -29.22
C PRO A 450 -2.73 -14.17 -28.96
N ASN A 451 -1.47 -13.76 -28.77
CA ASN A 451 -0.37 -14.70 -28.47
C ASN A 451 -0.39 -15.23 -27.04
N LEU A 452 -1.15 -14.64 -26.11
CA LEU A 452 -1.18 -15.13 -24.73
C LEU A 452 -1.49 -16.62 -24.66
N THR A 453 -2.38 -17.11 -25.51
CA THR A 453 -2.80 -18.52 -25.57
C THR A 453 -1.67 -19.51 -25.87
N LYS A 454 -0.51 -19.03 -26.35
CA LYS A 454 0.67 -19.84 -26.67
C LYS A 454 1.56 -20.11 -25.47
N TYR A 455 1.46 -19.32 -24.41
CA TYR A 455 2.41 -19.41 -23.30
C TYR A 455 2.09 -20.60 -22.38
N PRO A 456 3.09 -21.33 -21.86
CA PRO A 456 2.88 -22.52 -21.03
C PRO A 456 2.07 -22.27 -19.75
N TRP A 457 2.17 -21.06 -19.20
CA TRP A 457 1.47 -20.65 -17.98
C TRP A 457 0.04 -20.15 -18.21
N THR A 458 -0.35 -19.92 -19.46
CA THR A 458 -1.67 -19.35 -19.77
C THR A 458 -2.77 -20.35 -19.44
N ASN A 459 -3.77 -19.87 -18.70
CA ASN A 459 -4.88 -20.67 -18.18
C ASN A 459 -4.46 -21.86 -17.29
N ASN A 460 -3.21 -21.86 -16.81
CA ASN A 460 -2.64 -22.95 -16.03
C ASN A 460 -2.12 -22.45 -14.67
N PRO A 461 -2.92 -22.55 -13.59
CA PRO A 461 -2.52 -22.06 -12.28
C PRO A 461 -1.35 -22.85 -11.67
N ASP A 462 -1.10 -24.09 -12.09
CA ASP A 462 0.00 -24.90 -11.57
C ASP A 462 1.37 -24.39 -12.04
N ARG A 463 1.39 -23.58 -13.11
CA ARG A 463 2.57 -22.91 -13.69
C ARG A 463 2.80 -21.50 -13.16
N LEU A 464 1.98 -21.06 -12.20
CA LEU A 464 2.03 -19.73 -11.60
C LEU A 464 2.18 -19.85 -10.08
N ARG A 465 2.97 -18.96 -9.47
CA ARG A 465 3.00 -18.77 -8.01
C ARG A 465 2.94 -17.29 -7.67
N ILE A 466 2.26 -16.95 -6.59
CA ILE A 466 2.26 -15.60 -6.04
C ILE A 466 3.23 -15.56 -4.86
N LEU A 467 4.16 -14.61 -4.84
CA LEU A 467 4.99 -14.31 -3.68
C LEU A 467 4.51 -13.00 -3.05
N THR A 468 4.20 -13.02 -1.76
CA THR A 468 3.62 -11.86 -1.04
C THR A 468 4.11 -11.79 0.38
N ASP A 469 4.14 -10.59 0.96
CA ASP A 469 4.41 -10.32 2.37
C ASP A 469 3.19 -9.76 3.10
N GLY A 470 2.01 -9.86 2.48
CA GLY A 470 0.74 -9.39 3.02
C GLY A 470 0.52 -7.87 2.97
N ARG A 471 1.40 -7.12 2.26
CA ARG A 471 1.26 -5.66 2.10
C ARG A 471 0.58 -5.22 0.79
N CYS A 472 0.39 -6.14 -0.15
CA CYS A 472 -0.31 -5.87 -1.40
C CYS A 472 -1.73 -5.32 -1.13
N LEU A 473 -2.00 -4.07 -1.54
CA LEU A 473 -3.19 -3.32 -1.13
C LEU A 473 -4.04 -2.80 -2.29
N SER A 474 -5.32 -2.49 -2.04
CA SER A 474 -6.25 -1.91 -3.01
C SER A 474 -6.30 -2.71 -4.32
N ALA A 475 -6.02 -2.09 -5.48
CA ALA A 475 -5.98 -2.75 -6.78
C ALA A 475 -4.98 -3.92 -6.86
N CYS A 476 -3.86 -3.89 -6.13
CA CYS A 476 -2.97 -5.06 -6.01
C CYS A 476 -3.69 -6.22 -5.31
N ALA A 477 -4.34 -5.93 -4.17
CA ALA A 477 -5.09 -6.93 -3.42
C ALA A 477 -6.21 -7.57 -4.24
N GLN A 478 -6.85 -6.76 -5.10
CA GLN A 478 -7.85 -7.24 -6.05
C GLN A 478 -7.24 -8.18 -7.10
N ALA A 479 -6.08 -7.84 -7.68
CA ALA A 479 -5.39 -8.72 -8.63
C ALA A 479 -4.99 -10.05 -7.98
N VAL A 480 -4.43 -10.00 -6.76
CA VAL A 480 -4.08 -11.21 -5.99
C VAL A 480 -5.33 -12.02 -5.64
N TYR A 481 -6.43 -11.37 -5.26
CA TYR A 481 -7.69 -12.06 -5.02
C TYR A 481 -8.19 -12.79 -6.28
N LEU A 482 -8.18 -12.15 -7.46
CA LEU A 482 -8.59 -12.80 -8.71
C LEU A 482 -7.70 -14.02 -8.98
N LEU A 483 -6.38 -13.84 -8.98
CA LEU A 483 -5.41 -14.90 -9.27
C LEU A 483 -5.52 -16.06 -8.26
N ALA A 484 -5.49 -15.78 -6.96
CA ALA A 484 -5.43 -16.80 -5.93
C ALA A 484 -6.80 -17.42 -5.62
N ASN A 485 -7.86 -16.61 -5.51
CA ASN A 485 -9.15 -17.06 -5.02
C ASN A 485 -10.14 -17.43 -6.14
N GLN A 486 -9.99 -16.89 -7.35
CA GLN A 486 -10.83 -17.28 -8.49
C GLN A 486 -10.12 -18.27 -9.41
N TYR A 487 -8.82 -18.04 -9.69
CA TYR A 487 -8.05 -18.89 -10.59
C TYR A 487 -7.19 -19.95 -9.88
N ASN A 488 -7.22 -20.01 -8.55
CA ASN A 488 -6.51 -21.00 -7.74
C ASN A 488 -4.98 -20.98 -7.89
N VAL A 489 -4.38 -19.83 -8.24
CA VAL A 489 -2.93 -19.66 -8.23
C VAL A 489 -2.43 -19.73 -6.79
N LYS A 490 -1.48 -20.64 -6.52
CA LYS A 490 -0.94 -20.85 -5.18
C LYS A 490 -0.06 -19.69 -4.71
N SER A 491 -0.16 -19.36 -3.44
CA SER A 491 0.49 -18.20 -2.82
C SER A 491 1.46 -18.58 -1.70
N TYR A 492 2.64 -17.96 -1.71
CA TYR A 492 3.67 -18.04 -0.69
C TYR A 492 3.71 -16.73 0.09
N GLY A 493 3.44 -16.81 1.40
CA GLY A 493 3.55 -15.68 2.32
C GLY A 493 4.90 -15.63 3.01
N VAL A 494 5.65 -14.54 2.86
CA VAL A 494 6.96 -14.34 3.52
C VAL A 494 6.91 -13.39 4.72
N GLY A 495 7.63 -13.74 5.79
CA GLY A 495 7.76 -12.90 6.98
C GLY A 495 6.62 -13.08 7.99
N GLY A 496 6.27 -12.03 8.74
CA GLY A 496 5.30 -12.10 9.83
C GLY A 496 5.87 -12.81 11.07
N THR A 497 4.99 -13.23 11.99
CA THR A 497 5.40 -14.05 13.14
C THR A 497 5.65 -15.48 12.69
N TYR A 498 6.77 -16.06 13.13
CA TYR A 498 7.11 -17.46 12.86
C TYR A 498 6.00 -18.41 13.34
N GLY A 499 5.61 -19.36 12.48
CA GLY A 499 4.55 -20.35 12.74
C GLY A 499 3.11 -19.82 12.65
N GLU A 500 2.91 -18.52 12.41
CA GLU A 500 1.58 -17.93 12.32
C GLU A 500 1.12 -17.74 10.85
N PRO A 501 -0.20 -17.81 10.57
CA PRO A 501 -0.75 -17.50 9.26
C PRO A 501 -0.45 -16.06 8.81
N LEU A 502 -0.30 -15.86 7.51
CA LEU A 502 -0.13 -14.54 6.91
C LEU A 502 -1.16 -14.34 5.80
N SER A 503 -1.65 -13.12 5.69
CA SER A 503 -2.52 -12.69 4.60
C SER A 503 -1.77 -12.58 3.28
N LYS A 504 -2.39 -12.98 2.18
CA LYS A 504 -1.81 -12.82 0.85
C LYS A 504 -1.93 -11.40 0.30
N TYR A 505 -2.84 -10.59 0.85
CA TYR A 505 -3.00 -9.17 0.59
C TYR A 505 -3.57 -8.47 1.83
N GLN A 506 -3.54 -7.14 1.84
CA GLN A 506 -3.82 -6.34 3.02
C GLN A 506 -5.29 -5.94 3.15
N PHE A 507 -5.82 -5.29 2.12
CA PHE A 507 -7.20 -4.83 2.03
C PHE A 507 -7.55 -4.66 0.56
N ALA A 508 -8.70 -5.20 0.17
CA ALA A 508 -9.12 -5.22 -1.24
C ALA A 508 -9.97 -4.00 -1.62
N ALA A 509 -10.41 -3.21 -0.62
CA ALA A 509 -11.35 -2.11 -0.76
C ALA A 509 -11.21 -1.35 -2.10
N GLY A 510 -12.34 -1.24 -2.80
CA GLY A 510 -12.37 -0.89 -4.23
C GLY A 510 -12.17 0.59 -4.53
N SER A 511 -12.51 1.44 -3.56
CA SER A 511 -12.54 2.88 -3.76
C SER A 511 -12.37 3.58 -2.44
N ALA A 512 -11.50 4.58 -2.45
CA ALA A 512 -11.31 5.50 -1.34
C ALA A 512 -11.41 6.94 -1.84
N THR A 513 -11.87 7.81 -0.96
CA THR A 513 -11.85 9.26 -1.21
C THR A 513 -11.41 9.95 0.06
N ASN A 514 -11.09 11.23 -0.06
CA ASN A 514 -10.84 12.07 1.09
C ASN A 514 -11.69 13.34 1.08
N ASN A 515 -11.73 14.02 2.21
CA ASN A 515 -12.52 15.24 2.41
C ASN A 515 -12.26 16.29 1.31
N VAL A 516 -11.02 16.46 0.86
CA VAL A 516 -10.66 17.45 -0.18
C VAL A 516 -11.28 17.09 -1.52
N ILE A 517 -11.06 15.85 -2.00
CA ILE A 517 -11.63 15.39 -3.27
C ILE A 517 -13.15 15.36 -3.21
N PHE A 518 -13.70 14.87 -2.10
CA PHE A 518 -15.14 14.81 -1.89
C PHE A 518 -15.79 16.19 -2.01
N ASN A 519 -15.25 17.21 -1.34
CA ASN A 519 -15.77 18.58 -1.43
C ASN A 519 -15.66 19.16 -2.84
N SER A 520 -14.59 18.84 -3.57
CA SER A 520 -14.41 19.28 -4.96
C SER A 520 -15.48 18.74 -5.92
N TYR A 521 -16.00 17.53 -5.71
CA TYR A 521 -17.12 17.02 -6.52
C TYR A 521 -18.39 17.87 -6.33
N PHE A 522 -18.72 18.23 -5.09
CA PHE A 522 -19.86 19.09 -4.81
C PHE A 522 -19.67 20.51 -5.37
N ALA A 523 -18.46 21.07 -5.21
CA ALA A 523 -18.14 22.38 -5.78
C ALA A 523 -18.28 22.39 -7.31
N LEU A 524 -17.76 21.36 -8.01
CA LEU A 524 -17.89 21.23 -9.46
C LEU A 524 -19.35 21.12 -9.90
N ALA A 525 -20.18 20.40 -9.13
CA ALA A 525 -21.61 20.28 -9.38
C ALA A 525 -22.42 21.53 -9.00
N ASN A 526 -21.76 22.60 -8.53
CA ASN A 526 -22.37 23.80 -7.96
C ASN A 526 -23.38 23.47 -6.85
N MET A 527 -22.97 22.58 -5.94
CA MET A 527 -23.76 22.10 -4.81
C MET A 527 -23.05 22.35 -3.47
N PRO A 528 -23.79 22.61 -2.39
CA PRO A 528 -23.19 22.64 -1.06
C PRO A 528 -22.74 21.23 -0.65
N SER A 529 -21.47 21.09 -0.23
CA SER A 529 -20.99 19.82 0.32
C SER A 529 -21.64 19.54 1.69
N PRO A 530 -22.05 18.30 1.98
CA PRO A 530 -22.51 17.91 3.32
C PRO A 530 -21.36 17.79 4.34
N ILE A 531 -20.11 17.89 3.91
CA ILE A 531 -18.92 17.82 4.76
C ILE A 531 -18.23 19.18 4.77
N LYS A 532 -17.89 19.66 5.96
CA LYS A 532 -17.11 20.89 6.13
C LYS A 532 -15.62 20.60 6.01
N ASP A 533 -14.86 21.59 5.58
CA ASP A 533 -13.40 21.52 5.64
C ASP A 533 -12.91 21.33 7.08
N LEU A 534 -11.77 20.65 7.21
CA LEU A 534 -11.13 20.46 8.50
C LEU A 534 -10.60 21.80 9.02
N PRO A 535 -10.74 22.11 10.32
CA PRO A 535 -10.21 23.34 10.90
C PRO A 535 -8.70 23.50 10.70
N TYR A 536 -7.97 22.39 10.77
CA TYR A 536 -6.55 22.31 10.42
C TYR A 536 -6.42 21.68 9.05
N GLN A 537 -5.47 22.17 8.26
CA GLN A 537 -5.10 21.55 7.00
C GLN A 537 -4.71 20.09 7.25
N GLY A 538 -5.25 19.23 6.41
CA GLY A 538 -5.02 17.80 6.53
C GLY A 538 -5.96 17.00 5.66
N VAL A 539 -5.78 15.70 5.76
CA VAL A 539 -6.55 14.72 5.00
C VAL A 539 -7.28 13.79 5.96
N LEU A 540 -8.58 13.64 5.75
CA LEU A 540 -9.38 12.51 6.23
C LEU A 540 -9.76 11.67 5.01
N SER A 541 -9.15 10.49 4.90
CA SER A 541 -9.44 9.49 3.87
C SER A 541 -10.25 8.34 4.45
N LEU A 542 -11.20 7.83 3.69
CA LEU A 542 -12.00 6.64 4.03
C LEU A 542 -12.29 5.83 2.76
N ALA A 543 -12.43 4.50 2.93
CA ALA A 543 -13.02 3.65 1.92
C ALA A 543 -14.51 4.02 1.71
N ILE A 544 -14.95 4.05 0.45
CA ILE A 544 -16.33 4.41 0.05
C ILE A 544 -17.06 3.29 -0.69
N GLY A 545 -16.34 2.27 -1.17
CA GLY A 545 -16.91 1.10 -1.85
C GLY A 545 -16.60 -0.20 -1.09
N GLU A 546 -17.59 -1.07 -0.94
CA GLU A 546 -17.41 -2.41 -0.40
C GLU A 546 -17.22 -3.39 -1.56
N ILE A 547 -16.07 -4.06 -1.66
CA ILE A 547 -15.88 -5.17 -2.62
C ILE A 547 -16.50 -6.42 -2.03
N ILE A 548 -17.28 -7.15 -2.83
CA ILE A 548 -17.93 -8.41 -2.45
C ILE A 548 -17.44 -9.52 -3.37
N ALA A 549 -16.91 -10.59 -2.78
CA ALA A 549 -16.56 -11.81 -3.51
C ALA A 549 -17.80 -12.46 -4.16
N PRO A 550 -17.70 -13.07 -5.35
CA PRO A 550 -18.80 -13.86 -5.91
C PRO A 550 -19.30 -14.92 -4.92
N GLY A 551 -20.62 -14.97 -4.72
CA GLY A 551 -21.26 -15.89 -3.76
C GLY A 551 -21.18 -15.47 -2.29
N SER A 552 -20.45 -14.40 -1.96
CA SER A 552 -20.39 -13.87 -0.59
C SER A 552 -21.44 -12.78 -0.34
N THR A 553 -21.85 -12.65 0.92
CA THR A 553 -22.64 -11.51 1.42
C THR A 553 -21.84 -10.65 2.40
N VAL A 554 -20.61 -11.08 2.71
CA VAL A 554 -19.66 -10.38 3.57
C VAL A 554 -18.74 -9.57 2.66
N PRO A 555 -18.50 -8.28 2.96
CA PRO A 555 -17.47 -7.53 2.23
C PRO A 555 -16.13 -8.24 2.34
N LEU A 556 -15.42 -8.33 1.22
CA LEU A 556 -14.15 -9.04 1.10
C LEU A 556 -13.16 -8.61 2.19
N GLU A 557 -13.15 -7.33 2.53
CA GLU A 557 -12.39 -6.72 3.64
C GLU A 557 -12.54 -7.41 5.02
N PHE A 558 -13.63 -8.16 5.21
CA PHE A 558 -13.97 -8.87 6.44
C PHE A 558 -14.12 -10.39 6.22
N ASP A 559 -13.85 -10.90 5.02
CA ASP A 559 -13.96 -12.31 4.68
C ASP A 559 -12.62 -13.02 4.91
N SER A 560 -12.35 -13.37 6.18
CA SER A 560 -11.07 -13.95 6.62
C SER A 560 -10.66 -15.19 5.86
N ASP A 561 -11.61 -15.97 5.34
CA ASP A 561 -11.34 -17.21 4.61
C ASP A 561 -10.67 -16.95 3.25
N LYS A 562 -10.74 -15.71 2.75
CA LYS A 562 -10.14 -15.31 1.49
C LYS A 562 -8.73 -14.78 1.61
N TYR A 563 -8.17 -14.64 2.82
CA TYR A 563 -6.88 -14.00 3.06
C TYR A 563 -5.68 -14.93 3.24
N PRO A 564 -5.77 -16.14 3.84
CA PRO A 564 -4.59 -16.96 4.09
C PRO A 564 -3.78 -17.24 2.81
N THR A 565 -2.46 -17.23 2.96
CA THR A 565 -1.54 -17.80 1.97
C THR A 565 -1.60 -19.33 2.03
N ASP A 566 -1.31 -19.99 0.91
CA ASP A 566 -1.26 -21.45 0.84
C ASP A 566 -0.01 -22.00 1.54
N PHE A 567 1.11 -21.31 1.37
CA PHE A 567 2.41 -21.69 1.91
C PHE A 567 3.03 -20.55 2.72
N ARG A 568 3.95 -20.89 3.62
CA ARG A 568 4.69 -19.94 4.46
C ARG A 568 6.17 -20.07 4.20
N LEU A 569 6.80 -18.94 3.93
CA LEU A 569 8.24 -18.78 3.87
C LEU A 569 8.69 -17.90 5.03
N GLU A 570 9.77 -18.31 5.66
CA GLU A 570 10.39 -17.53 6.72
C GLU A 570 11.39 -16.56 6.11
N PHE A 571 11.57 -15.41 6.75
CA PHE A 571 12.79 -14.66 6.50
C PHE A 571 13.94 -15.37 7.19
N ASP A 572 15.05 -15.57 6.47
CA ASP A 572 16.36 -15.94 6.99
C ASP A 572 17.34 -14.77 6.73
N PRO A 573 18.58 -14.81 7.25
CA PRO A 573 19.55 -13.73 7.03
C PRO A 573 19.91 -13.46 5.55
N VAL A 574 19.72 -14.42 4.65
CA VAL A 574 20.02 -14.34 3.22
C VAL A 574 18.81 -13.83 2.45
N ASN A 575 17.67 -14.51 2.55
CA ASN A 575 16.48 -14.20 1.75
C ASN A 575 15.79 -12.87 2.15
N ALA A 576 16.01 -12.40 3.38
CA ALA A 576 15.57 -11.07 3.81
C ALA A 576 16.29 -9.95 3.04
N ARG A 577 17.46 -10.24 2.47
CA ARG A 577 18.37 -9.29 1.81
C ARG A 577 18.63 -9.62 0.34
N SER A 578 18.15 -10.76 -0.14
CA SER A 578 18.22 -11.15 -1.54
C SER A 578 16.86 -11.53 -2.05
N ARG A 579 16.37 -10.73 -2.99
CA ARG A 579 15.09 -10.98 -3.61
C ARG A 579 15.11 -12.26 -4.44
N GLU A 580 16.22 -12.52 -5.08
CA GLU A 580 16.45 -13.73 -5.84
C GLU A 580 16.46 -14.98 -4.97
N ALA A 581 17.06 -14.91 -3.76
CA ALA A 581 17.01 -16.03 -2.83
C ALA A 581 15.56 -16.44 -2.50
N LEU A 582 14.67 -15.45 -2.32
CA LEU A 582 13.23 -15.74 -2.14
C LEU A 582 12.61 -16.39 -3.38
N TRP A 583 12.91 -15.89 -4.57
CA TRP A 583 12.39 -16.49 -5.82
C TRP A 583 12.90 -17.91 -6.02
N THR A 584 14.17 -18.17 -5.73
CA THR A 584 14.78 -19.50 -5.79
C THR A 584 14.12 -20.45 -4.80
N GLN A 585 13.89 -20.03 -3.55
CA GLN A 585 13.17 -20.84 -2.56
C GLN A 585 11.73 -21.15 -2.99
N VAL A 586 11.01 -20.19 -3.56
CA VAL A 586 9.66 -20.43 -4.13
C VAL A 586 9.73 -21.42 -5.29
N ALA A 587 10.67 -21.24 -6.22
CA ALA A 587 10.82 -22.12 -7.37
C ALA A 587 11.22 -23.55 -6.96
N GLU A 588 12.04 -23.67 -5.93
CA GLU A 588 12.44 -24.94 -5.33
C GLU A 588 11.27 -25.69 -4.69
N ASP A 589 10.45 -25.01 -3.90
CA ASP A 589 9.29 -25.65 -3.28
C ASP A 589 8.20 -25.99 -4.31
N ALA A 590 7.99 -25.11 -5.30
CA ALA A 590 6.88 -25.23 -6.24
C ALA A 590 7.10 -26.22 -7.38
N TRP A 591 8.33 -26.35 -7.89
CA TRP A 591 8.64 -27.01 -9.17
C TRP A 591 9.97 -27.79 -9.18
N ASN A 592 10.50 -28.18 -8.01
CA ASN A 592 11.62 -29.15 -7.95
C ASN A 592 11.20 -30.57 -8.28
#